data_AF-A0A2D5TFC8-F1
#
_entry.id   AF-A0A2D5TFC8-F1
#
_cell.length_a   1.000
_cell.length_b   1.000
_cell.length_c   1.000
_cell.angle_alpha   90.00
_cell.angle_beta   90.00
_cell.angle_gamma   90.00
#
_symmetry.space_group_name_H-M   'P 1'
#
loop_
_entity.id
_entity.type
_entity.pdbx_description
1 polymer ?
#
loop_
_entity_poly.entity_id
_entity_poly.type
_entity_poly.pdbx_seq_one_letter_code
_entity_poly.pdbx_strand_id
1 'polypeptide(L)'
;SLYWVIRGAIQARQKIVRLDEVIGQDGIRRCAIIMEPELIRTNTAIRRPFQGWRYLKPHDAPADLPQSRTADDTLPKELALALADIGLR
;
A
#
# COMPACT_ATOMS: atom_id res chain seq x y z
N SER A 1 -7.57 2.36 -3.67
CA SER A 1 -6.27 2.75 -3.12
C SER A 1 -5.16 2.05 -3.87
N LEU A 2 -4.00 2.70 -3.98
CA LEU A 2 -2.75 2.09 -4.40
C LEU A 2 -2.08 1.45 -3.18
N TYR A 3 -1.57 0.22 -3.31
CA TYR A 3 -0.90 -0.52 -2.24
C TYR A 3 0.58 -0.68 -2.58
N TRP A 4 1.45 -0.35 -1.63
CA TRP A 4 2.89 -0.30 -1.85
C TRP A 4 3.56 -1.57 -1.34
N VAL A 5 4.20 -2.29 -2.25
CA VAL A 5 5.04 -3.45 -1.91
C VAL A 5 6.46 -2.97 -1.64
N ILE A 6 6.88 -3.05 -0.38
CA ILE A 6 8.20 -2.66 0.09
C ILE A 6 8.86 -3.91 0.65
N ARG A 7 10.06 -4.26 0.14
CA ARG A 7 10.78 -5.48 0.52
C ARG A 7 9.91 -6.75 0.49
N GLY A 8 9.08 -6.91 -0.56
CA GLY A 8 8.26 -8.12 -0.76
C GLY A 8 6.96 -8.19 0.07
N ALA A 9 6.60 -7.13 0.79
CA ALA A 9 5.32 -7.07 1.53
C ALA A 9 4.59 -5.75 1.31
N ILE A 10 3.27 -5.79 1.31
CA ILE A 10 2.42 -4.60 1.42
C ILE A 10 2.59 -4.06 2.83
N GLN A 11 3.00 -2.79 2.94
CA GLN A 11 3.23 -2.11 4.24
C GLN A 11 2.47 -0.77 4.35
N ALA A 12 2.00 -0.24 3.22
CA ALA A 12 1.25 1.00 3.19
C ALA A 12 0.32 1.04 1.98
N ARG A 13 -0.70 1.90 2.07
CA ARG A 13 -1.58 2.26 0.97
C ARG A 13 -1.74 3.77 0.86
N GLN A 14 -2.07 4.21 -0.33
CA GLN A 14 -2.43 5.59 -0.63
C GLN A 14 -3.81 5.62 -1.27
N LYS A 15 -4.68 6.51 -0.79
CA LYS A 15 -6.04 6.60 -1.33
C LYS A 15 -5.99 7.25 -2.71
N ILE A 16 -6.69 6.64 -3.66
CA ILE A 16 -6.98 7.27 -4.96
C ILE A 16 -8.25 8.07 -4.74
N VAL A 17 -8.19 9.37 -4.99
CA VAL A 17 -9.31 10.29 -4.80
C VAL A 17 -10.20 10.29 -6.04
N ARG A 18 -9.56 10.37 -7.22
CA ARG A 18 -10.24 10.42 -8.51
C ARG A 18 -9.27 10.13 -9.66
N LEU A 19 -9.84 10.00 -10.85
CA LEU A 19 -9.11 9.84 -12.10
C LEU A 19 -9.45 11.03 -12.99
N ASP A 20 -8.41 11.78 -13.38
CA ASP A 20 -8.56 12.99 -14.18
C ASP A 20 -8.00 12.76 -15.58
N GLU A 21 -8.68 13.29 -16.60
CA GLU A 21 -8.10 13.34 -17.94
C GLU A 21 -7.02 14.43 -17.99
N VAL A 22 -5.86 14.09 -18.54
CA VAL A 22 -4.77 15.06 -18.78
C VAL A 22 -4.25 14.91 -20.20
N ILE A 23 -4.03 16.04 -20.88
CA ILE A 23 -3.37 16.08 -22.18
C ILE A 23 -1.90 16.41 -21.93
N GLY A 24 -1.01 15.51 -22.33
CA GLY A 24 0.43 15.76 -22.22
C GLY A 24 0.89 16.88 -23.15
N GLN A 25 2.10 17.39 -22.93
CA GLN A 25 2.71 18.39 -23.82
C GLN A 25 2.88 17.88 -25.26
N ASP A 26 2.89 16.56 -25.45
CA ASP A 26 2.90 15.87 -26.72
C ASP A 26 1.50 15.71 -27.37
N GLY A 27 0.46 16.31 -26.77
CA GLY A 27 -0.92 16.19 -27.23
C GLY A 27 -1.59 14.85 -26.91
N ILE A 28 -0.90 13.92 -26.24
CA ILE A 28 -1.45 12.60 -25.95
C ILE A 28 -2.30 12.63 -24.69
N ARG A 29 -3.55 12.18 -24.84
CA ARG A 29 -4.52 12.00 -23.75
C ARG A 29 -4.12 10.87 -22.82
N ARG A 30 -4.07 11.14 -21.53
CA ARG A 30 -3.68 10.22 -20.46
C ARG A 30 -4.66 10.33 -19.28
N CYS A 31 -4.62 9.33 -18.41
CA CYS A 31 -5.36 9.30 -17.15
C CYS A 31 -4.40 9.61 -16.00
N ALA A 32 -4.60 10.73 -15.33
CA ALA A 32 -3.93 11.06 -14.09
C ALA A 32 -4.62 10.36 -12.92
N ILE A 33 -3.83 9.65 -12.11
CA ILE A 33 -4.30 9.04 -10.88
C ILE A 33 -4.08 10.04 -9.75
N ILE A 34 -5.15 10.69 -9.31
CA ILE A 34 -5.07 11.68 -8.23
C ILE A 34 -5.14 10.95 -6.89
N MET A 35 -4.14 11.15 -6.06
CA MET A 35 -3.98 10.47 -4.78
C MET A 35 -3.97 11.46 -3.62
N GLU A 36 -4.44 11.03 -2.45
CA GLU A 36 -4.23 11.79 -1.22
C GLU A 36 -2.73 11.81 -0.88
N PRO A 37 -2.17 12.93 -0.38
CA PRO A 37 -0.74 13.03 -0.08
C PRO A 37 -0.33 12.12 1.09
N GLU A 38 -1.25 11.79 1.98
CA GLU A 38 -0.97 10.98 3.17
C GLU A 38 -0.88 9.48 2.84
N LEU A 39 0.15 8.83 3.39
CA LEU A 39 0.30 7.37 3.35
C LEU A 39 -0.33 6.75 4.60
N ILE A 40 -1.18 5.74 4.39
CA ILE A 40 -1.83 4.99 5.46
C ILE A 40 -1.07 3.68 5.64
N ARG A 41 -0.51 3.46 6.83
CA ARG A 41 0.17 2.19 7.14
C ARG A 41 -0.86 1.06 7.21
N THR A 42 -0.48 -0.09 6.68
CA THR A 42 -1.30 -1.31 6.72
C THR A 42 -0.61 -2.39 7.52
N ASN A 43 -1.37 -3.38 7.96
CA ASN A 43 -0.78 -4.65 8.38
C ASN A 43 0.10 -5.21 7.26
N THR A 44 1.22 -5.83 7.65
CA THR A 44 2.16 -6.45 6.72
C THR A 44 1.47 -7.63 6.02
N ALA A 45 1.48 -7.64 4.69
CA ALA A 45 1.00 -8.77 3.91
C ALA A 45 2.00 -9.13 2.80
N ILE A 46 2.54 -10.34 2.85
CA ILE A 46 3.57 -10.79 1.90
C ILE A 46 2.96 -10.89 0.49
N ARG A 47 3.67 -10.33 -0.49
CA ARG A 47 3.28 -10.36 -1.89
C ARG A 47 4.49 -10.65 -2.76
N ARG A 48 4.41 -11.71 -3.55
CA ARG A 48 5.46 -12.07 -4.51
C ARG A 48 5.76 -10.88 -5.43
N PRO A 49 7.04 -10.61 -5.75
CA PRO A 49 7.41 -9.61 -6.75
C PRO A 49 6.64 -9.82 -8.05
N PHE A 50 6.20 -8.73 -8.67
CA PHE A 50 5.52 -8.77 -9.96
C PHE A 50 5.82 -7.49 -10.75
N GLN A 51 5.78 -7.60 -12.07
CA GLN A 51 5.81 -6.46 -12.98
C GLN A 51 4.38 -6.16 -13.44
N GLY A 52 3.95 -4.91 -13.36
CA GLY A 52 2.60 -4.48 -13.73
C GLY A 52 1.71 -4.17 -12.53
N TRP A 53 0.39 -4.27 -12.70
CA TRP A 53 -0.63 -3.91 -11.70
C TRP A 53 -1.47 -5.13 -11.33
N ARG A 54 -1.82 -5.25 -10.05
CA ARG A 54 -2.75 -6.27 -9.56
C ARG A 54 -3.87 -5.61 -8.79
N TYR A 55 -5.09 -6.05 -9.06
CA TYR A 55 -6.26 -5.64 -8.30
C TYR A 55 -6.39 -6.54 -7.07
N LEU A 56 -6.65 -5.94 -5.91
CA LEU A 56 -7.01 -6.65 -4.69
C LEU A 56 -8.53 -6.58 -4.54
N LYS A 57 -9.17 -7.71 -4.22
CA LYS A 57 -10.55 -7.66 -3.76
C LYS A 57 -10.57 -6.98 -2.38
N PRO A 58 -11.69 -6.36 -1.98
CA PRO A 58 -11.76 -5.69 -0.68
C PRO A 58 -11.36 -6.59 0.50
N HIS A 59 -11.67 -7.89 0.45
CA HIS A 59 -11.27 -8.85 1.50
C HIS A 59 -9.80 -9.29 1.44
N ASP A 60 -9.12 -9.11 0.31
CA ASP A 60 -7.69 -9.42 0.16
C ASP A 60 -6.80 -8.23 0.58
N ALA A 61 -7.41 -7.05 0.78
CA ALA A 61 -6.70 -5.85 1.19
C ALA A 61 -6.27 -5.96 2.66
N PRO A 62 -4.99 -5.71 2.99
CA PRO A 62 -4.55 -5.65 4.38
C PRO A 62 -5.27 -4.53 5.12
N ALA A 63 -5.68 -4.80 6.36
CA ALA A 63 -6.32 -3.78 7.20
C ALA A 63 -5.33 -2.65 7.53
N ASP A 64 -5.87 -1.46 7.76
CA ASP A 64 -5.07 -0.31 8.20
C ASP A 64 -4.56 -0.55 9.62
N LEU A 65 -3.31 -0.13 9.87
CA LEU A 65 -2.84 -0.02 11.23
C LEU A 65 -3.55 1.16 11.90
N PRO A 66 -3.95 1.03 13.18
CA PRO A 66 -4.53 2.15 13.91
C PRO A 66 -3.54 3.32 13.91
N GLN A 67 -4.06 4.55 13.83
CA GLN A 67 -3.27 5.76 14.10
C GLN A 67 -2.94 5.82 15.60
N SER A 68 -2.09 4.91 16.08
CA SER A 68 -1.58 4.99 17.44
C SER A 68 -0.49 6.08 17.51
N ARG A 69 -0.49 6.83 18.62
CA ARG A 69 0.58 7.79 18.94
C ARG A 69 1.90 7.02 18.99
N THR A 70 2.98 7.74 18.71
CA THR A 70 4.40 7.36 18.52
C THR A 70 5.07 6.40 19.53
N ALA A 71 4.33 5.70 20.40
CA ALA A 71 4.84 5.02 21.58
C ALA A 71 4.34 3.58 21.84
N ASP A 72 3.58 2.93 20.94
CA ASP A 72 3.31 1.49 21.11
C ASP A 72 4.29 0.63 20.28
N ASP A 73 5.25 0.13 21.04
CA ASP A 73 6.02 -1.10 20.87
C ASP A 73 6.84 -1.27 19.59
N THR A 74 8.12 -0.94 19.78
CA THR A 74 9.30 -1.38 19.02
C THR A 74 9.37 -2.91 18.93
N LEU A 75 8.48 -3.53 18.17
CA LEU A 75 8.77 -4.83 17.60
C LEU A 75 9.81 -4.60 16.50
N PRO A 76 11.01 -5.19 16.59
CA PRO A 76 12.01 -5.05 15.53
C PRO A 76 11.38 -5.43 14.19
N LYS A 77 11.64 -4.64 13.16
CA LYS A 77 11.03 -4.81 11.83
C LYS A 77 11.16 -6.24 11.29
N GLU A 78 12.28 -6.89 11.60
CA GLU A 78 12.57 -8.28 11.26
C GLU A 78 11.60 -9.28 11.93
N LEU A 79 11.26 -9.05 13.20
CA LEU A 79 10.34 -9.89 13.95
C LEU A 79 8.89 -9.71 13.46
N ALA A 80 8.48 -8.47 13.14
CA ALA A 80 7.17 -8.20 12.53
C ALA A 80 7.01 -8.90 11.17
N LEU A 81 8.07 -8.92 10.36
CA LEU A 81 8.08 -9.62 9.07
C LEU A 81 8.02 -11.14 9.26
N ALA A 82 8.75 -11.69 10.22
CA ALA A 82 8.75 -13.12 10.51
C ALA A 82 7.38 -13.62 11.01
N LEU A 83 6.69 -12.86 11.87
CA LEU A 83 5.34 -13.18 12.32
C LEU A 83 4.33 -13.17 11.17
N ALA A 84 4.45 -12.19 10.27
CA ALA A 84 3.61 -12.12 9.08
C ALA A 84 3.84 -13.29 8.09
N ASP A 85 5.06 -13.83 8.02
CA ASP A 85 5.39 -14.99 7.18
C ASP A 85 4.74 -16.28 7.68
N ILE A 86 4.56 -16.42 9.00
CA ILE A 86 3.88 -17.56 9.63
C ILE A 86 2.38 -17.33 9.87
N GLY A 87 1.82 -16.21 9.41
CA GLY A 87 0.39 -15.92 9.48
C GLY A 87 -0.13 -15.43 10.84
N LEU A 88 0.76 -15.06 11.77
CA LEU A 88 0.39 -14.47 13.07
C LEU A 88 0.47 -12.93 12.99
N ARG A 89 -0.51 -12.26 13.60
CA ARG A 89 -0.61 -10.78 13.67
C ARG A 89 -0.53 -10.33 15.12
#